data_AF-A0A1J5R743-F1
#
_entry.id   AF-A0A1J5R743-F1
#
_cell.length_a   1.000
_cell.length_b   1.000
_cell.length_c   1.000
_cell.angle_alpha   90.00
_cell.angle_beta   90.00
_cell.angle_gamma   90.00
#
_symmetry.space_group_name_H-M   'P 1'
#
loop_
_entity.id
_entity.type
_entity.pdbx_description
1 polymer ?
#
loop_
_entity_poly.entity_id
_entity_poly.type
_entity_poly.pdbx_seq_one_letter_code
_entity_poly.pdbx_strand_id
1 'polypeptide(L)'
;MNMPVSLSQAGLGVPARPPPALTARTARHYSCRMIRTTTRAALFALVLIGAGAGGVTGVACAEPAPQQAVLATEAQAPVQTGGRGADLVLDALSMLGVRYHYGGEHRSTGFDCSGLVRDVYQRTLGLMLPHSAAQQSREGEKIAESQLRPGDLVFFHTLRRAFSHVGIYIGNGQFIHAPRRGQPVQIESMASPYWAHRFVGARRLIQQAADIIVPSAQAEPVPTETPLVAPLPPHPVVAPPTAPGPILPQVAP
;
A
#
# COMPACT_ATOMS: atom_id res chain seq x y z
N MET A 1 44.96 27.88 34.72
CA MET A 1 45.37 26.46 34.67
C MET A 1 44.90 25.76 35.94
N ASN A 2 44.26 24.59 35.76
CA ASN A 2 43.98 23.51 36.72
C ASN A 2 43.04 23.75 37.93
N MET A 3 41.82 23.22 37.78
CA MET A 3 41.11 22.42 38.80
C MET A 3 41.20 20.92 38.38
N PRO A 4 40.68 19.94 39.14
CA PRO A 4 41.34 19.28 40.27
C PRO A 4 41.47 17.76 40.03
N VAL A 5 42.25 17.05 40.86
CA VAL A 5 42.15 15.58 40.94
C VAL A 5 42.21 15.17 42.40
N SER A 6 41.11 14.65 42.94
CA SER A 6 41.18 13.67 44.02
C SER A 6 39.95 12.78 44.02
N LEU A 7 40.25 11.49 44.10
CA LEU A 7 39.38 10.34 44.09
C LEU A 7 38.43 10.31 45.29
N SER A 8 37.33 9.56 45.15
CA SER A 8 37.02 8.38 45.96
C SER A 8 35.51 8.26 46.21
N GLN A 9 34.88 7.22 45.67
CA GLN A 9 34.49 6.07 46.50
C GLN A 9 33.76 4.99 45.69
N ALA A 10 34.02 3.76 46.14
CA ALA A 10 33.53 2.50 45.63
C ALA A 10 32.00 2.38 45.72
N GLY A 11 31.39 1.89 44.63
CA GLY A 11 30.02 1.39 44.58
C GLY A 11 30.04 -0.12 44.36
N LEU A 12 29.52 -0.83 45.36
CA LEU A 12 29.43 -2.28 45.50
C LEU A 12 28.84 -3.00 44.27
N GLY A 13 29.37 -4.20 44.03
CA GLY A 13 29.04 -5.05 42.90
C GLY A 13 27.60 -5.55 42.90
N VAL A 14 27.06 -5.67 41.68
CA VAL A 14 25.89 -6.47 41.37
C VAL A 14 26.40 -7.68 40.58
N PRO A 15 26.32 -8.92 41.11
CA PRO A 15 26.69 -10.09 40.32
C PRO A 15 25.73 -10.22 39.13
N ALA A 16 26.31 -10.33 37.94
CA ALA A 16 25.58 -10.60 36.71
C ALA A 16 24.81 -11.92 36.88
N ARG A 17 23.48 -11.84 36.79
CA ARG A 17 22.58 -12.99 36.83
C ARG A 17 22.82 -13.83 35.56
N PRO A 18 23.16 -15.13 35.68
CA PRO A 18 23.34 -15.97 34.49
C PRO A 18 22.00 -16.12 33.74
N PRO A 19 22.03 -16.23 32.40
CA PRO A 19 20.82 -16.43 31.61
C PRO A 19 20.16 -17.77 31.98
N PRO A 20 18.81 -17.86 31.96
CA PRO A 20 18.14 -19.13 32.19
C PRO A 20 18.52 -20.13 31.10
N ALA A 21 18.95 -21.32 31.54
CA ALA A 21 19.22 -22.46 30.69
C ALA A 21 17.99 -22.75 29.81
N LEU A 22 18.20 -22.77 28.49
CA LEU A 22 17.24 -23.25 27.51
C LEU A 22 17.02 -24.74 27.76
N THR A 23 15.99 -25.08 28.54
CA THR A 23 15.48 -26.45 28.59
C THR A 23 14.93 -26.79 27.22
N ALA A 24 15.60 -27.70 26.53
CA ALA A 24 15.15 -28.31 25.29
C ALA A 24 13.75 -28.92 25.47
N ARG A 25 12.74 -28.18 25.01
CA ARG A 25 11.36 -28.65 24.98
C ARG A 25 11.10 -29.31 23.64
N THR A 26 11.32 -30.63 23.64
CA THR A 26 10.61 -31.64 22.85
C THR A 26 10.04 -31.18 21.51
N ALA A 27 10.73 -31.58 20.44
CA ALA A 27 10.22 -31.63 19.08
C ALA A 27 8.87 -32.37 19.08
N ARG A 28 7.78 -31.63 18.89
CA ARG A 28 6.50 -32.22 18.52
C ARG A 28 6.58 -32.52 17.04
N HIS A 29 6.66 -33.81 16.74
CA HIS A 29 6.51 -34.39 15.42
C HIS A 29 5.29 -33.78 14.72
N TYR A 30 5.54 -32.94 13.71
CA TYR A 30 4.55 -32.67 12.68
C TYR A 30 4.47 -33.92 11.81
N SER A 31 3.61 -34.86 12.20
CA SER A 31 3.23 -36.00 11.37
C SER A 31 2.50 -35.47 10.14
N CYS A 32 3.22 -35.39 9.01
CA CYS A 32 2.64 -35.19 7.70
C CYS A 32 1.85 -36.46 7.35
N ARG A 33 0.52 -36.43 7.59
CA ARG A 33 -0.38 -37.50 7.17
C ARG A 33 -0.53 -37.40 5.66
N MET A 34 0.30 -38.14 4.93
CA MET A 34 0.17 -38.36 3.48
C MET A 34 -1.25 -38.86 3.17
N ILE A 35 -2.00 -38.04 2.43
CA ILE A 35 -3.25 -38.46 1.79
C ILE A 35 -2.85 -39.35 0.61
N ARG A 36 -2.91 -40.66 0.82
CA ARG A 36 -2.86 -41.67 -0.25
C ARG A 36 -4.12 -41.52 -1.11
N THR A 37 -4.03 -40.83 -2.23
CA THR A 37 -5.06 -40.88 -3.28
C THR A 37 -4.87 -42.17 -4.07
N THR A 38 -5.56 -43.24 -3.69
CA THR A 38 -5.69 -44.45 -4.50
C THR A 38 -6.84 -44.27 -5.49
N THR A 39 -6.63 -43.59 -6.60
CA THR A 39 -7.55 -43.66 -7.75
C THR A 39 -7.19 -44.88 -8.56
N ARG A 40 -8.04 -45.91 -8.41
CA ARG A 40 -7.95 -47.19 -9.09
C ARG A 40 -8.12 -46.97 -10.59
N ALA A 41 -7.18 -47.53 -11.35
CA ALA A 41 -7.31 -47.78 -12.76
C ALA A 41 -8.58 -48.59 -13.03
N ALA A 42 -9.43 -48.09 -13.92
CA ALA A 42 -10.47 -48.88 -14.57
C ALA A 42 -10.20 -48.81 -16.08
N LEU A 43 -9.61 -49.88 -16.60
CA LEU A 43 -9.69 -50.23 -18.02
C LEU A 43 -11.17 -50.42 -18.37
N PHE A 44 -11.64 -49.81 -19.45
CA PHE A 44 -12.77 -50.34 -20.21
C PHE A 44 -12.47 -50.31 -21.70
N ALA A 45 -12.86 -51.41 -22.32
CA ALA A 45 -12.36 -51.92 -23.57
C ALA A 45 -13.03 -51.30 -24.81
N LEU A 46 -12.25 -51.39 -25.88
CA LEU A 46 -12.58 -51.23 -27.29
C LEU A 46 -13.82 -52.05 -27.72
N VAL A 47 -14.80 -51.42 -28.36
CA VAL A 47 -15.73 -52.08 -29.30
C VAL A 47 -15.87 -51.20 -30.54
N LEU A 48 -15.51 -51.78 -31.69
CA LEU A 48 -15.69 -51.24 -33.03
C LEU A 48 -17.00 -51.75 -33.65
N ILE A 49 -17.40 -51.07 -34.73
CA ILE A 49 -18.26 -51.47 -35.85
C ILE A 49 -19.70 -50.93 -35.82
N GLY A 50 -20.05 -50.20 -36.89
CA GLY A 50 -21.42 -49.89 -37.27
C GLY A 50 -21.53 -48.85 -38.39
N ALA A 51 -21.19 -49.23 -39.63
CA ALA A 51 -21.52 -48.48 -40.84
C ALA A 51 -23.04 -48.49 -41.08
N GLY A 52 -23.63 -47.35 -41.45
CA GLY A 52 -25.02 -47.24 -41.86
C GLY A 52 -25.25 -45.96 -42.66
N ALA A 53 -25.60 -46.15 -43.93
CA ALA A 53 -25.88 -45.11 -44.91
C ALA A 53 -27.34 -44.62 -44.85
N GLY A 54 -27.57 -43.39 -45.30
CA GLY A 54 -28.85 -42.96 -45.87
C GLY A 54 -29.60 -41.86 -45.12
N GLY A 55 -30.01 -40.81 -45.85
CA GLY A 55 -31.08 -39.90 -45.44
C GLY A 55 -30.78 -38.42 -45.59
N VAL A 56 -30.76 -37.92 -46.82
CA VAL A 56 -30.98 -36.49 -47.12
C VAL A 56 -32.48 -36.18 -47.00
N THR A 57 -32.85 -35.11 -46.29
CA THR A 57 -34.01 -34.25 -46.58
C THR A 57 -34.02 -33.05 -45.62
N GLY A 58 -34.38 -31.86 -46.14
CA GLY A 58 -34.87 -30.76 -45.31
C GLY A 58 -33.98 -29.53 -45.23
N VAL A 59 -33.87 -28.80 -46.35
CA VAL A 59 -33.58 -27.35 -46.33
C VAL A 59 -34.82 -26.65 -45.77
N ALA A 60 -34.66 -25.89 -44.69
CA ALA A 60 -35.56 -24.78 -44.36
C ALA A 60 -34.72 -23.65 -43.77
N CYS A 61 -34.60 -22.60 -44.58
CA CYS A 61 -33.96 -21.34 -44.26
C CYS A 61 -34.68 -20.66 -43.09
N ALA A 62 -33.95 -20.43 -42.00
CA ALA A 62 -34.32 -19.40 -41.02
C ALA A 62 -33.07 -18.55 -40.83
N GLU A 63 -33.07 -17.41 -41.50
CA GLU A 63 -32.03 -16.38 -41.49
C GLU A 63 -32.18 -15.54 -40.22
N PRO A 64 -31.21 -15.52 -39.29
CA PRO A 64 -31.10 -14.42 -38.34
C PRO A 64 -30.28 -13.32 -39.02
N ALA A 65 -30.91 -12.16 -39.16
CA ALA A 65 -30.33 -10.93 -39.68
C ALA A 65 -28.95 -10.60 -39.07
N PRO A 66 -28.04 -9.97 -39.82
CA PRO A 66 -26.72 -9.60 -39.32
C PRO A 66 -26.87 -8.38 -38.41
N GLN A 67 -26.92 -8.62 -37.09
CA GLN A 67 -26.62 -7.55 -36.15
C GLN A 67 -25.13 -7.25 -36.27
N GLN A 68 -24.85 -6.12 -36.92
CA GLN A 68 -23.52 -5.57 -37.05
C GLN A 68 -22.89 -5.48 -35.66
N ALA A 69 -21.91 -6.35 -35.44
CA ALA A 69 -20.92 -6.22 -34.40
C ALA A 69 -20.15 -4.92 -34.66
N VAL A 70 -20.66 -3.81 -34.13
CA VAL A 70 -19.82 -2.67 -33.80
C VAL A 70 -18.98 -3.09 -32.61
N LEU A 71 -17.83 -3.68 -32.93
CA LEU A 71 -16.73 -3.90 -32.03
C LEU A 71 -16.24 -2.52 -31.58
N ALA A 72 -16.92 -1.93 -30.60
CA ALA A 72 -16.34 -0.88 -29.80
C ALA A 72 -15.22 -1.54 -28.99
N THR A 73 -14.04 -1.61 -29.60
CA THR A 73 -12.79 -1.86 -28.90
C THR A 73 -12.54 -0.62 -28.04
N GLU A 74 -13.26 -0.52 -26.92
CA GLU A 74 -12.76 0.29 -25.82
C GLU A 74 -11.42 -0.33 -25.44
N ALA A 75 -10.35 0.38 -25.78
CA ALA A 75 -9.00 0.09 -25.35
C ALA A 75 -8.96 0.21 -23.82
N GLN A 76 -9.42 -0.84 -23.15
CA GLN A 76 -9.16 -1.06 -21.74
C GLN A 76 -7.67 -1.35 -21.65
N ALA A 77 -6.90 -0.29 -21.38
CA ALA A 77 -5.53 -0.42 -20.91
C ALA A 77 -5.52 -1.45 -19.77
N PRO A 78 -4.53 -2.36 -19.71
CA PRO A 78 -4.52 -3.39 -18.69
C PRO A 78 -4.52 -2.71 -17.32
N VAL A 79 -5.61 -2.87 -16.56
CA VAL A 79 -5.62 -2.52 -15.15
C VAL A 79 -4.66 -3.51 -14.50
N GLN A 80 -3.41 -3.07 -14.32
CA GLN A 80 -2.35 -3.84 -13.67
C GLN A 80 -2.60 -3.89 -12.16
N THR A 81 -3.73 -4.45 -11.73
CA THR A 81 -4.06 -4.67 -10.32
C THR A 81 -3.08 -5.65 -9.66
N GLY A 82 -2.35 -6.45 -10.46
CA GLY A 82 -1.32 -7.37 -10.00
C GLY A 82 0.06 -6.74 -9.70
N GLY A 83 0.33 -5.50 -10.15
CA GLY A 83 1.67 -4.89 -10.02
C GLY A 83 1.83 -3.97 -8.81
N ARG A 84 0.83 -3.11 -8.55
CA ARG A 84 0.94 -2.01 -7.56
C ARG A 84 1.24 -2.47 -6.14
N GLY A 85 0.67 -3.61 -5.73
CA GLY A 85 0.95 -4.18 -4.40
C GLY A 85 2.38 -4.69 -4.27
N ALA A 86 2.94 -5.27 -5.35
CA ALA A 86 4.33 -5.71 -5.37
C ALA A 86 5.29 -4.51 -5.32
N ASP A 87 4.99 -3.43 -6.04
CA ASP A 87 5.79 -2.20 -6.01
C ASP A 87 5.85 -1.60 -4.61
N LEU A 88 4.70 -1.53 -3.91
CA LEU A 88 4.65 -1.07 -2.51
C LEU A 88 5.52 -1.93 -1.59
N VAL A 89 5.51 -3.25 -1.80
CA VAL A 89 6.31 -4.17 -0.99
C VAL A 89 7.79 -4.00 -1.28
N LEU A 90 8.19 -3.91 -2.56
CA LEU A 90 9.59 -3.67 -2.94
C LEU A 90 10.10 -2.36 -2.34
N ASP A 91 9.30 -1.31 -2.43
CA ASP A 91 9.65 -0.02 -1.88
C ASP A 91 9.75 -0.04 -0.35
N ALA A 92 8.80 -0.69 0.32
CA ALA A 92 8.86 -0.87 1.77
C ALA A 92 10.10 -1.68 2.20
N LEU A 93 10.40 -2.78 1.50
CA LEU A 93 11.58 -3.61 1.77
C LEU A 93 12.88 -2.82 1.64
N SER A 94 12.93 -1.85 0.71
CA SER A 94 14.09 -0.96 0.59
C SER A 94 14.33 -0.14 1.87
N MET A 95 13.33 0.07 2.73
CA MET A 95 13.41 0.83 3.98
C MET A 95 13.93 0.04 5.17
N LEU A 96 14.21 -1.26 5.02
CA LEU A 96 14.75 -2.07 6.10
C LEU A 96 16.04 -1.48 6.68
N GLY A 97 16.16 -1.52 8.01
CA GLY A 97 17.32 -0.98 8.73
C GLY A 97 17.24 0.52 9.07
N VAL A 98 16.34 1.29 8.44
CA VAL A 98 16.17 2.72 8.77
C VAL A 98 15.69 2.87 10.22
N ARG A 99 16.27 3.79 10.98
CA ARG A 99 15.98 3.94 12.41
C ARG A 99 14.57 4.46 12.65
N TYR A 100 13.95 4.03 13.75
CA TYR A 100 12.73 4.63 14.23
C TYR A 100 12.97 6.07 14.72
N HIS A 101 12.16 7.01 14.26
CA HIS A 101 12.08 8.38 14.73
C HIS A 101 10.62 8.78 14.92
N TYR A 102 10.24 9.24 16.12
CA TYR A 102 8.85 9.60 16.41
C TYR A 102 8.42 10.83 15.59
N GLY A 103 7.30 10.74 14.86
CA GLY A 103 6.89 11.78 13.91
C GLY A 103 7.76 11.86 12.65
N GLY A 104 8.65 10.87 12.43
CA GLY A 104 9.52 10.83 11.27
C GLY A 104 8.81 10.29 10.04
N GLU A 105 8.96 10.98 8.91
CA GLU A 105 8.38 10.62 7.61
C GLU A 105 9.42 10.55 6.48
N HIS A 106 10.72 10.55 6.81
CA HIS A 106 11.80 10.55 5.82
C HIS A 106 12.90 9.56 6.13
N ARG A 107 13.48 8.95 5.09
CA ARG A 107 14.56 7.97 5.21
C ARG A 107 15.80 8.52 5.93
N SER A 108 16.15 9.78 5.68
CA SER A 108 17.36 10.42 6.23
C SER A 108 17.23 10.71 7.73
N THR A 109 16.04 11.05 8.21
CA THR A 109 15.78 11.37 9.63
C THR A 109 15.25 10.17 10.42
N GLY A 110 14.78 9.13 9.72
CA GLY A 110 14.10 7.99 10.29
C GLY A 110 12.57 8.10 10.20
N PHE A 111 11.90 6.99 10.51
CA PHE A 111 10.45 6.84 10.36
C PHE A 111 9.76 6.50 11.67
N ASP A 112 8.52 6.94 11.87
CA ASP A 112 7.59 6.20 12.73
C ASP A 112 6.71 5.25 11.93
N CYS A 113 5.84 4.50 12.61
CA CYS A 113 5.04 3.45 11.97
C CYS A 113 4.19 3.98 10.81
N SER A 114 3.54 5.13 11.02
CA SER A 114 2.64 5.76 10.05
C SER A 114 3.39 6.62 9.02
N GLY A 115 4.51 7.22 9.41
CA GLY A 115 5.39 7.97 8.51
C GLY A 115 6.08 7.06 7.49
N LEU A 116 6.48 5.84 7.87
CA LEU A 116 6.95 4.81 6.94
C LEU A 116 5.89 4.50 5.88
N VAL A 117 4.65 4.25 6.30
CA VAL A 117 3.54 3.93 5.39
C VAL A 117 3.26 5.08 4.45
N ARG A 118 3.20 6.31 4.98
CA ARG A 118 2.96 7.53 4.21
C ARG A 118 4.03 7.74 3.13
N ASP A 119 5.31 7.61 3.49
CA ASP A 119 6.42 7.76 2.55
C ASP A 119 6.38 6.71 1.43
N VAL A 120 6.18 5.43 1.77
CA VAL A 120 6.10 4.35 0.78
C VAL A 120 4.93 4.55 -0.20
N TYR A 121 3.75 4.86 0.34
CA TYR A 121 2.56 5.11 -0.48
C TYR A 121 2.68 6.36 -1.36
N GLN A 122 3.29 7.41 -0.83
CA GLN A 122 3.53 8.64 -1.59
C GLN A 122 4.54 8.39 -2.72
N ARG A 123 5.66 7.72 -2.45
CA ARG A 123 6.70 7.47 -3.46
C ARG A 123 6.28 6.47 -4.53
N THR A 124 5.48 5.46 -4.16
CA THR A 124 5.08 4.40 -5.09
C THR A 124 3.80 4.75 -5.86
N LEU A 125 2.79 5.31 -5.18
CA LEU A 125 1.45 5.52 -5.76
C LEU A 125 1.06 6.99 -5.86
N GLY A 126 1.89 7.93 -5.40
CA GLY A 126 1.53 9.35 -5.33
C GLY A 126 0.44 9.66 -4.30
N LEU A 127 0.07 8.70 -3.44
CA LEU A 127 -1.00 8.86 -2.47
C LEU A 127 -0.48 9.48 -1.17
N MET A 128 -0.97 10.68 -0.85
CA MET A 128 -0.61 11.38 0.37
C MET A 128 -1.53 10.98 1.53
N LEU A 129 -1.06 10.03 2.34
CA LEU A 129 -1.81 9.55 3.51
C LEU A 129 -1.67 10.51 4.70
N PRO A 130 -2.68 10.59 5.58
CA PRO A 130 -2.54 11.29 6.86
C PRO A 130 -1.42 10.65 7.69
N HIS A 131 -0.72 11.45 8.50
CA HIS A 131 0.40 10.96 9.31
C HIS A 131 -0.08 10.12 10.51
N SER A 132 -1.36 10.13 10.89
CA SER A 132 -1.85 9.32 12.01
C SER A 132 -2.27 7.92 11.57
N ALA A 133 -1.73 6.87 12.19
CA ALA A 133 -2.17 5.49 11.97
C ALA A 133 -3.70 5.31 12.16
N ALA A 134 -4.31 6.05 13.10
CA ALA A 134 -5.75 6.00 13.32
C ALA A 134 -6.56 6.73 12.23
N GLN A 135 -5.96 7.72 11.55
CA GLN A 135 -6.57 8.33 10.36
C GLN A 135 -6.41 7.40 9.16
N GLN A 136 -5.22 6.84 8.95
CA GLN A 136 -4.96 5.85 7.90
C GLN A 136 -5.89 4.63 7.99
N SER A 137 -6.30 4.22 9.20
CA SER A 137 -7.25 3.11 9.39
C SER A 137 -8.68 3.43 8.99
N ARG A 138 -9.00 4.67 8.61
CA ARG A 138 -10.28 5.08 8.04
C ARG A 138 -10.23 5.22 6.52
N GLU A 139 -9.05 5.12 5.93
CA GLU A 139 -8.86 5.21 4.49
C GLU A 139 -9.12 3.85 3.83
N GLY A 140 -9.72 3.89 2.63
CA GLY A 140 -9.97 2.74 1.77
C GLY A 140 -10.86 1.64 2.35
N GLU A 141 -10.78 0.47 1.71
CA GLU A 141 -11.67 -0.67 1.96
C GLU A 141 -11.25 -1.46 3.20
N LYS A 142 -12.22 -1.91 4.02
CA LYS A 142 -11.96 -2.85 5.12
C LYS A 142 -11.69 -4.25 4.57
N ILE A 143 -10.55 -4.84 4.93
CA ILE A 143 -10.19 -6.19 4.49
C ILE A 143 -10.18 -7.16 5.67
N ALA A 144 -10.73 -8.36 5.45
CA ALA A 144 -10.63 -9.46 6.41
C ALA A 144 -9.21 -10.05 6.39
N GLU A 145 -8.73 -10.58 7.52
CA GLU A 145 -7.38 -11.16 7.62
C GLU A 145 -7.12 -12.26 6.57
N SER A 146 -8.13 -13.09 6.30
CA SER A 146 -8.08 -14.15 5.28
C SER A 146 -7.98 -13.65 3.84
N GLN A 147 -8.20 -12.35 3.60
CA GLN A 147 -8.21 -11.73 2.27
C GLN A 147 -7.03 -10.77 2.07
N LEU A 148 -6.07 -10.76 3.01
CA LEU A 148 -4.87 -9.93 2.93
C LEU A 148 -4.06 -10.23 1.68
N ARG A 149 -3.68 -9.17 0.99
CA ARG A 149 -2.81 -9.19 -0.18
C ARG A 149 -1.59 -8.30 0.05
N PRO A 150 -0.43 -8.65 -0.52
CA PRO A 150 0.76 -7.81 -0.41
C PRO A 150 0.46 -6.35 -0.81
N GLY A 151 0.91 -5.41 0.03
CA GLY A 151 0.62 -3.99 -0.09
C GLY A 151 -0.51 -3.50 0.85
N ASP A 152 -1.37 -4.37 1.36
CA ASP A 152 -2.43 -3.98 2.30
C ASP A 152 -1.85 -3.43 3.61
N LEU A 153 -2.57 -2.50 4.23
CA LEU A 153 -2.22 -1.97 5.55
C LEU A 153 -2.78 -2.86 6.64
N VAL A 154 -1.95 -3.24 7.61
CA VAL A 154 -2.35 -3.99 8.79
C VAL A 154 -2.21 -3.13 10.04
N PHE A 155 -3.22 -3.15 10.90
CA PHE A 155 -3.30 -2.29 12.07
C PHE A 155 -3.32 -3.09 13.36
N PHE A 156 -2.67 -2.52 14.39
CA PHE A 156 -2.53 -3.17 15.68
C PHE A 156 -2.83 -2.24 16.86
N HIS A 157 -3.18 -2.86 17.99
CA HIS A 157 -3.40 -2.26 19.30
C HIS A 157 -2.15 -2.46 20.18
N THR A 158 -1.11 -1.66 19.93
CA THR A 158 0.17 -1.72 20.68
C THR A 158 0.26 -0.71 21.84
N LEU A 159 -0.50 0.39 21.75
CA LEU A 159 -0.68 1.39 22.81
C LEU A 159 -2.03 1.18 23.48
N ARG A 160 -2.45 2.04 24.41
CA ARG A 160 -3.75 1.91 25.12
C ARG A 160 -4.96 2.36 24.28
N ARG A 161 -4.89 2.27 22.96
CA ARG A 161 -5.94 2.69 22.01
C ARG A 161 -5.91 1.86 20.73
N ALA A 162 -7.06 1.65 20.11
CA ALA A 162 -7.14 0.98 18.81
C ALA A 162 -6.40 1.75 17.71
N PHE A 163 -5.93 1.02 16.68
CA PHE A 163 -5.20 1.59 15.53
C PHE A 163 -3.99 2.44 15.94
N SER A 164 -3.27 2.00 16.98
CA SER A 164 -2.10 2.73 17.49
C SER A 164 -0.82 2.44 16.71
N HIS A 165 -0.81 1.37 15.92
CA HIS A 165 0.32 0.93 15.11
C HIS A 165 -0.17 0.49 13.74
N VAL A 166 0.66 0.67 12.74
CA VAL A 166 0.41 0.26 11.36
C VAL A 166 1.66 -0.38 10.76
N GLY A 167 1.47 -1.26 9.80
CA GLY A 167 2.51 -1.79 8.93
C GLY A 167 1.95 -2.16 7.56
N ILE A 168 2.85 -2.49 6.63
CA ILE A 168 2.52 -2.91 5.27
C ILE A 168 2.63 -4.43 5.22
N TYR A 169 1.56 -5.11 4.81
CA TYR A 169 1.56 -6.55 4.63
C TYR A 169 2.39 -6.93 3.41
N ILE A 170 3.30 -7.89 3.56
CA ILE A 170 4.22 -8.31 2.49
C ILE A 170 3.93 -9.72 1.97
N GLY A 171 2.87 -10.37 2.47
CA GLY A 171 2.56 -11.76 2.18
C GLY A 171 2.98 -12.73 3.29
N ASN A 172 2.56 -13.99 3.18
CA ASN A 172 2.95 -15.09 4.06
C ASN A 172 2.72 -14.84 5.57
N GLY A 173 1.71 -14.05 5.94
CA GLY A 173 1.46 -13.69 7.34
C GLY A 173 2.55 -12.77 7.93
N GLN A 174 3.29 -12.06 7.09
CA GLN A 174 4.36 -11.13 7.49
C GLN A 174 4.03 -9.70 7.09
N PHE A 175 4.61 -8.76 7.84
CA PHE A 175 4.46 -7.34 7.59
C PHE A 175 5.74 -6.59 7.94
N ILE A 176 5.94 -5.46 7.26
CA ILE A 176 7.03 -4.52 7.52
C ILE A 176 6.51 -3.29 8.24
N HIS A 177 7.27 -2.81 9.22
CA HIS A 177 6.87 -1.69 10.07
C HIS A 177 8.08 -1.02 10.73
N ALA A 178 7.88 0.20 11.24
CA ALA A 178 8.80 0.85 12.17
C ALA A 178 8.27 0.65 13.62
N PRO A 179 8.83 -0.26 14.43
CA PRO A 179 8.23 -0.72 15.68
C PRO A 179 8.21 0.31 16.81
N ARG A 180 9.37 0.85 17.19
CA ARG A 180 9.55 1.79 18.32
C ARG A 180 10.97 2.33 18.37
N ARG A 181 11.18 3.35 19.22
CA ARG A 181 12.51 3.92 19.52
C ARG A 181 13.52 2.83 19.87
N GLY A 182 14.73 2.96 19.33
CA GLY A 182 15.84 2.02 19.52
C GLY A 182 15.85 0.85 18.53
N GLN A 183 14.77 0.63 17.78
CA GLN A 183 14.67 -0.44 16.78
C GLN A 183 14.59 0.14 15.36
N PRO A 184 15.13 -0.56 14.34
CA PRO A 184 14.99 -0.17 12.95
C PRO A 184 13.67 -0.67 12.35
N VAL A 185 13.37 -0.21 11.13
CA VAL A 185 12.37 -0.83 10.26
C VAL A 185 12.75 -2.29 10.04
N GLN A 186 11.80 -3.18 10.29
CA GLN A 186 12.02 -4.63 10.30
C GLN A 186 10.77 -5.38 9.83
N ILE A 187 10.92 -6.67 9.58
CA ILE A 187 9.83 -7.59 9.23
C ILE A 187 9.47 -8.40 10.46
N GLU A 188 8.17 -8.50 10.75
CA GLU A 188 7.65 -9.38 11.80
C GLU A 188 6.53 -10.28 11.28
N SER A 189 6.30 -11.39 11.97
CA SER A 189 5.18 -12.29 11.66
C SER A 189 3.95 -11.88 12.45
N MET A 190 2.81 -11.79 11.76
CA MET A 190 1.49 -11.58 12.38
C MET A 190 1.09 -12.75 13.29
N ALA A 191 1.59 -13.95 13.01
CA ALA A 191 1.33 -15.14 13.82
C ALA A 191 2.13 -15.18 15.14
N SER A 192 3.10 -14.26 15.33
CA SER A 192 3.79 -14.12 16.63
C SER A 192 2.76 -13.81 17.72
N PRO A 193 2.83 -14.44 18.91
CA PRO A 193 1.85 -14.23 19.98
C PRO A 193 1.60 -12.76 20.30
N TYR A 194 2.65 -11.92 20.23
CA TYR A 194 2.55 -10.50 20.48
C TYR A 194 1.65 -9.77 19.47
N TRP A 195 1.80 -10.07 18.18
CA TRP A 195 1.06 -9.42 17.08
C TRP A 195 -0.32 -10.02 16.86
N ALA A 196 -0.44 -11.34 16.96
CA ALA A 196 -1.71 -12.04 16.82
C ALA A 196 -2.76 -11.51 17.80
N HIS A 197 -2.36 -11.24 19.06
CA HIS A 197 -3.27 -10.70 20.08
C HIS A 197 -3.60 -9.21 19.91
N ARG A 198 -2.87 -8.51 19.04
CA ARG A 198 -2.99 -7.05 18.86
C ARG A 198 -3.57 -6.68 17.51
N PHE A 199 -3.74 -7.61 16.59
CA PHE A 199 -4.32 -7.32 15.29
C PHE A 199 -5.76 -6.81 15.47
N VAL A 200 -6.08 -5.65 14.88
CA VAL A 200 -7.41 -5.03 14.98
C VAL A 200 -8.10 -4.85 13.63
N GLY A 201 -7.37 -4.95 12.52
CA GLY A 201 -7.96 -4.89 11.19
C GLY A 201 -6.97 -4.54 10.09
N ALA A 202 -7.45 -4.53 8.86
CA ALA A 202 -6.67 -4.22 7.68
C ALA A 202 -7.41 -3.31 6.69
N ARG A 203 -6.65 -2.56 5.88
CA ARG A 203 -7.16 -1.66 4.83
C ARG A 203 -6.47 -1.86 3.51
N ARG A 204 -7.22 -1.73 2.42
CA ARG A 204 -6.70 -1.68 1.05
C ARG A 204 -7.00 -0.33 0.41
N LEU A 205 -5.96 0.31 -0.12
CA LEU A 205 -6.03 1.65 -0.70
C LEU A 205 -5.93 1.66 -2.23
N ILE A 206 -5.60 0.52 -2.85
CA ILE A 206 -5.28 0.41 -4.29
C ILE A 206 -6.47 0.79 -5.20
N GLN A 207 -7.71 0.66 -4.71
CA GLN A 207 -8.90 1.07 -5.47
C GLN A 207 -8.96 2.61 -5.64
N GLN A 208 -8.60 3.35 -4.60
CA GLN A 208 -8.68 4.82 -4.58
C GLN A 208 -7.58 5.49 -5.43
N ALA A 209 -6.44 4.84 -5.64
CA ALA A 209 -5.42 5.35 -6.58
C ALA A 209 -5.93 5.38 -8.04
N ALA A 210 -6.80 4.43 -8.42
CA ALA A 210 -7.42 4.44 -9.74
C ALA A 210 -8.48 5.53 -9.86
N ASP A 211 -9.25 5.76 -8.80
CA ASP A 211 -10.31 6.78 -8.74
C ASP A 211 -9.78 8.23 -8.67
N ILE A 212 -8.55 8.44 -8.15
CA ILE A 212 -7.91 9.77 -8.05
C ILE A 212 -7.18 10.15 -9.35
N ILE A 213 -6.72 9.18 -10.14
CA ILE A 213 -5.99 9.43 -11.40
C ILE A 213 -6.93 9.57 -12.60
N VAL A 214 -8.13 8.97 -12.54
CA VAL A 214 -9.23 9.28 -13.44
C VAL A 214 -10.19 10.19 -12.68
N PRO A 215 -10.06 11.53 -12.72
CA PRO A 215 -11.16 12.36 -12.27
C PRO A 215 -12.36 11.89 -13.06
N SER A 216 -13.37 11.43 -12.33
CA SER A 216 -14.55 10.83 -12.92
C SER A 216 -15.06 11.76 -14.00
N ALA A 217 -14.93 11.34 -15.26
CA ALA A 217 -15.82 11.75 -16.31
C ALA A 217 -17.19 11.15 -15.99
N GLN A 218 -17.82 11.65 -14.92
CA GLN A 218 -19.27 11.68 -14.88
C GLN A 218 -19.64 12.67 -15.97
N ALA A 219 -20.01 12.14 -17.12
CA ALA A 219 -20.83 12.86 -18.07
C ALA A 219 -22.17 13.15 -17.38
N GLU A 220 -22.18 14.17 -16.52
CA GLU A 220 -23.39 14.89 -16.19
C GLU A 220 -23.88 15.51 -17.52
N PRO A 221 -25.13 15.26 -17.97
CA PRO A 221 -25.67 15.99 -19.10
C PRO A 221 -25.72 17.47 -18.69
N VAL A 222 -24.79 18.25 -19.24
CA VAL A 222 -24.72 19.70 -19.04
C VAL A 222 -26.11 20.28 -19.36
N PRO A 223 -26.87 20.81 -18.39
CA PRO A 223 -28.04 21.59 -18.74
C PRO A 223 -27.53 22.81 -19.50
N THR A 224 -28.12 23.05 -20.66
CA THR A 224 -27.86 24.23 -21.47
C THR A 224 -28.35 25.46 -20.70
N GLU A 225 -27.53 25.98 -19.80
CA GLU A 225 -27.68 27.36 -19.33
C GLU A 225 -26.82 28.25 -20.23
N THR A 226 -27.52 29.00 -21.07
CA THR A 226 -26.95 30.14 -21.80
C THR A 226 -26.41 31.14 -20.79
N PRO A 227 -25.10 31.46 -20.78
CA PRO A 227 -24.63 32.53 -19.91
C PRO A 227 -25.02 33.85 -20.57
N LEU A 228 -25.95 34.58 -19.93
CA LEU A 228 -26.13 36.00 -20.19
C LEU A 228 -24.89 36.72 -19.63
N VAL A 229 -23.84 36.82 -20.43
CA VAL A 229 -22.65 37.61 -20.11
C VAL A 229 -23.05 39.08 -20.12
N ALA A 230 -23.20 39.67 -18.94
CA ALA A 230 -23.20 41.12 -18.79
C ALA A 230 -21.78 41.65 -19.11
N PRO A 231 -21.63 42.74 -19.88
CA PRO A 231 -20.32 43.28 -20.17
C PRO A 231 -19.67 43.84 -18.89
N LEU A 232 -18.49 43.34 -18.58
CA LEU A 232 -17.62 43.83 -17.51
C LEU A 232 -17.19 45.27 -17.82
N PRO A 233 -17.25 46.24 -16.87
CA PRO A 233 -16.69 47.56 -17.10
C PRO A 233 -15.17 47.50 -17.24
N PRO A 234 -14.54 48.34 -18.08
CA PRO A 234 -13.09 48.35 -18.25
C PRO A 234 -12.39 48.80 -16.95
N HIS A 235 -11.43 48.01 -16.50
CA HIS A 235 -10.53 48.39 -15.41
C HIS A 235 -9.63 49.56 -15.85
N PRO A 236 -9.38 50.57 -14.99
CA PRO A 236 -8.44 51.63 -15.30
C PRO A 236 -7.02 51.05 -15.35
N VAL A 237 -6.35 51.27 -16.48
CA VAL A 237 -4.93 50.99 -16.67
C VAL A 237 -4.14 51.96 -15.79
N VAL A 238 -3.55 51.46 -14.70
CA VAL A 238 -2.58 52.22 -13.91
C VAL A 238 -1.27 52.27 -14.68
N ALA A 239 -0.84 53.47 -15.06
CA ALA A 239 0.44 53.69 -15.74
C ALA A 239 1.62 53.27 -14.85
N PRO A 240 2.68 52.66 -15.39
CA PRO A 240 3.86 52.29 -14.63
C PRO A 240 4.59 53.56 -14.13
N PRO A 241 5.26 53.49 -12.97
CA PRO A 241 6.01 54.62 -12.44
C PRO A 241 7.16 55.01 -13.37
N THR A 242 7.25 56.31 -13.65
CA THR A 242 8.32 56.91 -14.46
C THR A 242 9.67 56.68 -13.81
N ALA A 243 10.65 56.18 -14.58
CA ALA A 243 12.02 55.99 -14.13
C ALA A 243 12.65 57.32 -13.68
N PRO A 244 13.46 57.35 -12.60
CA PRO A 244 14.19 58.54 -12.20
C PRO A 244 15.26 58.88 -13.26
N GLY A 245 15.32 60.16 -13.64
CA GLY A 245 16.26 60.69 -14.62
C GLY A 245 17.73 60.63 -14.17
N PRO A 246 18.68 60.79 -15.10
CA PRO A 246 20.11 60.65 -14.82
C PRO A 246 20.61 61.78 -13.91
N ILE A 247 21.35 61.40 -12.86
CA ILE A 247 22.02 62.32 -11.93
C ILE A 247 23.23 62.94 -12.65
N LEU A 248 23.23 64.25 -12.82
CA LEU A 248 24.38 65.00 -13.32
C LEU A 248 25.50 65.04 -12.26
N PRO A 249 26.78 64.90 -12.65
CA PRO A 249 27.90 65.01 -11.71
C PRO A 249 28.06 66.46 -11.25
N GLN A 250 28.04 66.66 -9.93
CA GLN A 250 28.37 67.96 -9.34
C GLN A 250 29.89 68.21 -9.47
N VAL A 251 30.24 69.31 -10.12
CA VAL A 251 31.59 69.87 -10.16
C VAL A 251 31.81 70.64 -8.86
N ALA A 252 32.80 70.24 -8.06
CA ALA A 252 33.19 70.93 -6.84
C ALA A 252 34.12 72.13 -7.16
N PRO A 253 34.04 73.24 -6.38
CA PRO A 253 34.93 74.40 -6.52
C PRO A 253 36.34 74.16 -5.96
#